data_AF-A0A9D8FQN7-F1
#
_entry.id   AF-A0A9D8FQN7-F1
#
_cell.length_a   1.000
_cell.length_b   1.000
_cell.length_c   1.000
_cell.angle_alpha   90.00
_cell.angle_beta   90.00
_cell.angle_gamma   90.00
#
_symmetry.space_group_name_H-M   'P 1'
#
loop_
_entity.id
_entity.type
_entity.pdbx_description
1 polymer ?
#
loop_
_entity_poly.entity_id
_entity_poly.type
_entity_poly.pdbx_seq_one_letter_code
_entity_poly.pdbx_strand_id
1 'polypeptide(L)'
;MNVILEVTVLLTLVLALSFLIERLMEILKAIYDLLDSRLDWYKFWTIRTYKVRDKLAHKLKIVEYVSEKNLASILNKFGEKLLNNTNEYSGTVPVLSGDLVRTVSVKSTSKIISLILGIGIAFWMNVDLLKIWQEASGDTSLWLNQITTPGLRIGISGVIIGLGSNPLHKFVTTIEKKSKKKREKQKNERG
;
A
#
# COMPACT_ATOMS: atom_id res chain seq x y z
N MET A 1 29.27 2.90 18.71
CA MET A 1 29.51 2.20 17.42
C MET A 1 28.46 1.12 17.18
N ASN A 2 28.10 0.31 18.19
CA ASN A 2 27.13 -0.78 18.05
C ASN A 2 25.70 -0.36 17.65
N VAL A 3 25.16 0.74 18.21
CA VAL A 3 23.78 1.18 17.91
C VAL A 3 23.57 1.54 16.44
N ILE A 4 24.56 2.18 15.80
CA ILE A 4 24.47 2.54 14.38
C ILE A 4 24.48 1.27 13.53
N LEU A 5 25.35 0.31 13.85
CA LEU A 5 25.45 -0.96 13.14
C LEU A 5 24.17 -1.79 13.30
N GLU A 6 23.59 -1.86 14.50
CA GLU A 6 22.33 -2.55 14.78
C GLU A 6 21.16 -1.95 13.98
N VAL A 7 21.04 -0.61 13.99
CA VAL A 7 20.03 0.10 13.19
C VAL A 7 20.21 -0.15 11.69
N THR A 8 21.45 -0.12 11.18
CA THR A 8 21.73 -0.38 9.77
C THR A 8 21.38 -1.82 9.40
N VAL A 9 21.80 -2.82 10.18
CA VAL A 9 21.50 -4.23 9.93
C VAL A 9 20.00 -4.48 9.89
N LEU A 10 19.25 -3.91 10.85
CA LEU A 10 17.81 -4.10 10.93
C LEU A 10 17.08 -3.41 9.75
N LEU A 11 17.49 -2.20 9.36
CA LEU A 11 16.96 -1.53 8.18
C LEU A 11 17.26 -2.31 6.89
N THR A 12 18.48 -2.84 6.73
CA THR A 12 18.84 -3.68 5.59
C THR A 12 18.01 -4.96 5.56
N LEU A 13 17.83 -5.62 6.70
CA LEU A 13 16.97 -6.81 6.82
C LEU A 13 15.54 -6.49 6.38
N VAL A 14 14.98 -5.38 6.86
CA VAL A 14 13.62 -4.95 6.54
C VAL A 14 13.47 -4.62 5.06
N LEU A 15 14.45 -3.95 4.45
CA LEU A 15 14.49 -3.71 3.01
C LEU A 15 14.52 -5.03 2.23
N ALA A 16 15.37 -5.98 2.64
CA ALA A 16 15.47 -7.29 2.00
C ALA A 16 14.15 -8.07 2.08
N LEU A 17 13.48 -8.05 3.25
CA LEU A 17 12.15 -8.67 3.43
C LEU A 17 11.10 -8.00 2.55
N SER A 18 11.14 -6.68 2.43
CA SER A 18 10.20 -5.94 1.58
C SER A 18 10.37 -6.30 0.11
N PHE A 19 11.62 -6.39 -0.38
CA PHE A 19 11.91 -6.87 -1.74
C PHE A 19 11.50 -8.32 -1.96
N LEU A 20 11.69 -9.19 -0.97
CA LEU A 20 11.27 -10.59 -1.04
C LEU A 20 9.76 -10.70 -1.21
N ILE A 21 8.99 -9.96 -0.42
CA ILE A 21 7.52 -9.94 -0.54
C ILE A 21 7.11 -9.38 -1.90
N GLU A 22 7.72 -8.27 -2.34
CA GLU A 22 7.44 -7.69 -3.65
C GLU A 22 7.65 -8.71 -4.77
N ARG A 23 8.79 -9.41 -4.76
CA ARG A 23 9.09 -10.44 -5.77
C ARG A 23 8.18 -11.66 -5.67
N LEU A 24 7.82 -12.09 -4.47
CA LEU A 24 6.87 -13.18 -4.27
C LEU A 24 5.49 -12.82 -4.84
N MET A 25 5.02 -11.58 -4.62
CA MET A 25 3.74 -11.12 -5.15
C MET A 25 3.74 -11.04 -6.67
N GLU A 26 4.86 -10.67 -7.30
CA GLU A 26 5.01 -10.74 -8.76
C GLU A 26 4.89 -12.17 -9.28
N ILE A 27 5.56 -13.13 -8.63
CA ILE A 27 5.49 -14.55 -9.00
C ILE A 27 4.05 -15.07 -8.84
N LEU A 28 3.40 -14.78 -7.70
CA LEU A 28 2.01 -15.18 -7.45
C LEU A 28 1.06 -14.59 -8.49
N LYS A 29 1.27 -13.33 -8.89
CA LYS A 29 0.50 -12.70 -9.95
C LYS A 29 0.73 -13.41 -11.29
N ALA A 30 1.96 -13.72 -11.65
CA ALA A 30 2.26 -14.44 -12.90
C ALA A 30 1.61 -15.83 -12.94
N ILE A 31 1.65 -16.57 -11.82
CA ILE A 31 0.95 -17.85 -11.67
C ILE A 31 -0.57 -17.66 -11.81
N TYR A 32 -1.11 -16.62 -11.17
CA TYR A 32 -2.53 -16.29 -11.25
C TYR A 32 -2.96 -15.99 -12.70
N ASP A 33 -2.23 -15.14 -13.42
CA ASP A 33 -2.51 -14.80 -14.82
C ASP A 33 -2.42 -16.03 -15.74
N LEU A 34 -1.49 -16.96 -15.46
CA LEU A 34 -1.38 -18.24 -16.17
C LEU A 34 -2.60 -19.15 -15.92
N LEU A 35 -3.09 -19.21 -14.68
CA LEU A 35 -4.28 -20.00 -14.34
C LEU A 35 -5.55 -19.38 -14.92
N ASP A 36 -5.70 -18.05 -14.83
CA ASP A 36 -6.82 -17.28 -15.35
C ASP A 36 -6.97 -17.48 -16.88
N SER A 37 -5.84 -17.49 -17.59
CA SER A 37 -5.81 -17.76 -19.04
C SER A 37 -6.06 -19.22 -19.41
N ARG A 38 -5.57 -20.19 -18.62
CA ARG A 38 -5.81 -21.63 -18.90
C ARG A 38 -7.21 -22.12 -18.54
N LEU A 39 -7.90 -21.47 -17.62
CA LEU A 39 -9.21 -21.91 -17.12
C LEU A 39 -10.38 -21.08 -17.68
N ASP A 40 -10.13 -20.22 -18.67
CA ASP A 40 -11.17 -19.42 -19.34
C ASP A 40 -12.05 -18.61 -18.36
N TRP A 41 -11.43 -18.02 -17.34
CA TRP A 41 -12.12 -17.27 -16.29
C TRP A 41 -12.75 -15.94 -16.77
N TYR A 42 -12.65 -15.63 -18.06
CA TYR A 42 -13.33 -14.47 -18.67
C TYR A 42 -14.84 -14.46 -18.39
N LYS A 43 -15.49 -15.64 -18.34
CA LYS A 43 -16.93 -15.75 -18.02
C LYS A 43 -17.24 -15.28 -16.60
N PHE A 44 -16.41 -15.67 -15.63
CA PHE A 44 -16.53 -15.25 -14.24
C PHE A 44 -16.37 -13.73 -14.11
N TRP A 45 -15.36 -13.16 -14.77
CA TRP A 45 -15.10 -11.73 -14.75
C TRP A 45 -16.21 -10.93 -15.41
N THR A 46 -16.77 -11.43 -16.51
CA THR A 46 -17.92 -10.82 -17.19
C THR A 46 -19.15 -10.74 -16.29
N ILE A 47 -19.49 -11.84 -15.61
CA ILE A 47 -20.61 -11.86 -14.64
C ILE A 47 -20.37 -10.86 -13.49
N ARG A 48 -19.12 -10.79 -13.01
CA ARG A 48 -18.75 -9.85 -11.94
C ARG A 48 -18.87 -8.40 -12.40
N THR A 49 -18.49 -8.10 -13.64
CA THR A 49 -18.63 -6.78 -14.25
C THR A 49 -20.09 -6.36 -14.35
N TYR A 50 -21.00 -7.27 -14.75
CA TYR A 50 -22.43 -6.95 -14.73
C TYR A 50 -22.93 -6.65 -13.32
N LYS A 51 -22.54 -7.42 -12.30
CA LYS A 51 -22.91 -7.11 -10.91
C LYS A 51 -22.37 -5.75 -10.43
N VAL A 52 -21.15 -5.38 -10.83
CA VAL A 52 -20.56 -4.09 -10.49
C VAL A 52 -21.28 -2.95 -11.22
N ARG A 53 -21.58 -3.13 -12.51
CA ARG A 53 -22.40 -2.21 -13.31
C ARG A 53 -23.76 -1.99 -12.67
N ASP A 54 -24.46 -3.05 -12.30
CA ASP A 54 -25.83 -2.96 -11.76
C ASP A 54 -25.84 -2.27 -10.39
N LYS A 55 -24.83 -2.54 -9.54
CA LYS A 55 -24.64 -1.79 -8.28
C LYS A 55 -24.36 -0.31 -8.51
N LEU A 56 -23.56 0.02 -9.51
CA LEU A 56 -23.27 1.40 -9.87
C LEU A 56 -24.53 2.09 -10.41
N ALA A 57 -25.25 1.44 -11.33
CA ALA A 57 -26.50 1.93 -11.89
C ALA A 57 -27.55 2.17 -10.79
N HIS A 58 -27.66 1.27 -9.82
CA HIS A 58 -28.56 1.45 -8.69
C HIS A 58 -28.16 2.64 -7.81
N LYS A 59 -26.87 2.81 -7.51
CA LYS A 59 -26.37 3.98 -6.77
C LYS A 59 -26.56 5.28 -7.54
N LEU A 60 -26.35 5.27 -8.85
CA LEU A 60 -26.54 6.43 -9.72
C LEU A 60 -28.01 6.83 -9.76
N LYS A 61 -28.93 5.87 -9.93
CA LYS A 61 -30.38 6.12 -9.91
C LYS A 61 -30.86 6.74 -8.59
N ILE A 62 -30.25 6.36 -7.46
CA ILE A 62 -30.54 6.96 -6.14
C ILE A 62 -30.01 8.41 -6.05
N VAL A 63 -28.87 8.70 -6.68
CA VAL A 63 -28.18 10.00 -6.57
C VAL A 63 -28.63 11.00 -7.64
N GLU A 64 -29.14 10.50 -8.77
CA GLU A 64 -29.78 11.27 -9.85
C GLU A 64 -30.96 12.11 -9.32
N TYR A 65 -31.65 11.63 -8.29
CA TYR A 65 -32.72 12.37 -7.63
C TYR A 65 -32.24 13.44 -6.64
N VAL A 66 -30.95 13.48 -6.27
CA VAL A 66 -30.48 14.20 -5.06
C VAL A 66 -29.49 15.35 -5.37
N SER A 67 -28.71 15.32 -6.46
CA SER A 67 -27.95 16.48 -7.01
C SER A 67 -26.93 16.04 -8.07
N GLU A 68 -26.85 16.76 -9.20
CA GLU A 68 -25.83 16.58 -10.25
C GLU A 68 -24.39 16.60 -9.73
N LYS A 69 -24.11 17.39 -8.68
CA LYS A 69 -22.76 17.54 -8.10
C LYS A 69 -22.28 16.26 -7.39
N ASN A 70 -23.21 15.53 -6.77
CA ASN A 70 -22.93 14.25 -6.12
C ASN A 70 -22.72 13.13 -7.16
N LEU A 71 -23.43 13.22 -8.28
CA LEU A 71 -23.33 12.29 -9.40
C LEU A 71 -21.95 12.38 -10.05
N ALA A 72 -21.45 13.59 -10.31
CA ALA A 72 -20.10 13.82 -10.81
C ALA A 72 -19.00 13.33 -9.85
N SER A 73 -19.16 13.53 -8.53
CA SER A 73 -18.19 13.04 -7.53
C SER A 73 -18.11 11.51 -7.49
N ILE A 74 -19.25 10.83 -7.61
CA ILE A 74 -19.28 9.36 -7.64
C ILE A 74 -18.68 8.86 -8.95
N LEU A 75 -19.02 9.46 -10.10
CA LEU A 75 -18.42 9.10 -11.38
C LEU A 75 -16.91 9.32 -11.38
N ASN A 76 -16.42 10.43 -10.83
CA ASN A 76 -14.99 10.72 -10.76
C ASN A 76 -14.27 9.75 -9.82
N LYS A 77 -14.81 9.44 -8.63
CA LYS A 77 -14.21 8.43 -7.74
C LYS A 77 -14.22 7.04 -8.36
N PHE A 78 -15.25 6.72 -9.13
CA PHE A 78 -15.34 5.43 -9.83
C PHE A 78 -14.37 5.39 -11.01
N GLY A 79 -14.28 6.48 -11.77
CA GLY A 79 -13.35 6.69 -12.87
C GLY A 79 -11.89 6.68 -12.40
N GLU A 80 -11.52 7.38 -11.34
CA GLU A 80 -10.18 7.30 -10.76
C GLU A 80 -9.81 5.90 -10.26
N LYS A 81 -10.80 5.11 -9.81
CA LYS A 81 -10.55 3.77 -9.26
C LYS A 81 -10.53 2.68 -10.32
N LEU A 82 -11.17 2.91 -11.47
CA LEU A 82 -11.27 1.98 -12.57
C LEU A 82 -10.45 2.42 -13.79
N LEU A 83 -10.57 3.67 -14.23
CA LEU A 83 -10.02 4.23 -15.47
C LEU A 83 -8.61 4.83 -15.36
N ASN A 84 -7.90 4.70 -14.24
CA ASN A 84 -6.58 5.34 -14.06
C ASN A 84 -5.44 4.71 -14.90
N ASN A 85 -5.74 4.17 -16.10
CA ASN A 85 -4.77 3.87 -17.15
C ASN A 85 -5.36 3.47 -18.53
N THR A 86 -6.56 3.89 -18.92
CA THR A 86 -6.92 3.79 -20.35
C THR A 86 -6.47 5.07 -21.07
N ASN A 87 -5.17 5.18 -21.35
CA ASN A 87 -4.59 6.24 -22.18
C ASN A 87 -5.16 6.27 -23.63
N GLU A 88 -6.01 5.30 -23.99
CA GLU A 88 -6.54 5.12 -25.34
C GLU A 88 -8.07 5.36 -25.46
N TYR A 89 -8.78 5.65 -24.36
CA TYR A 89 -10.24 5.83 -24.43
C TYR A 89 -10.62 7.32 -24.48
N SER A 90 -10.92 7.81 -25.68
CA SER A 90 -11.33 9.20 -25.97
C SER A 90 -12.84 9.45 -25.90
N GLY A 91 -13.62 8.49 -25.37
CA GLY A 91 -15.08 8.61 -25.27
C GLY A 91 -15.55 9.39 -24.04
N THR A 92 -16.67 10.10 -24.17
CA THR A 92 -17.31 10.88 -23.08
C THR A 92 -18.08 10.01 -22.07
N VAL A 93 -18.30 8.73 -22.36
CA VAL A 93 -19.07 7.80 -21.51
C VAL A 93 -18.14 6.75 -20.90
N PRO A 94 -18.12 6.56 -19.56
CA PRO A 94 -17.26 5.58 -18.92
C PRO A 94 -17.66 4.15 -19.31
N VAL A 95 -16.75 3.41 -19.93
CA VAL A 95 -16.95 2.00 -20.29
C VAL A 95 -16.41 1.10 -19.19
N LEU A 96 -17.27 0.25 -18.64
CA LEU A 96 -16.88 -0.76 -17.67
C LEU A 96 -16.55 -2.07 -18.40
N SER A 97 -15.26 -2.39 -18.54
CA SER A 97 -14.82 -3.64 -19.15
C SER A 97 -14.54 -4.74 -18.12
N GLY A 98 -14.65 -6.00 -18.55
CA GLY A 98 -14.27 -7.19 -17.77
C GLY A 98 -12.85 -7.11 -17.23
N ASP A 99 -11.91 -6.70 -18.09
CA ASP A 99 -10.49 -6.64 -17.76
C ASP A 99 -10.16 -5.54 -16.73
N LEU A 100 -10.94 -4.46 -16.72
CA LEU A 100 -10.79 -3.40 -15.72
C LEU A 100 -11.17 -3.89 -14.32
N VAL A 101 -12.32 -4.57 -14.22
CA VAL A 101 -12.80 -5.16 -12.96
C VAL A 101 -11.84 -6.24 -12.47
N ARG A 102 -11.30 -7.05 -13.39
CA ARG A 102 -10.25 -8.04 -13.11
C ARG A 102 -9.01 -7.38 -12.54
N THR A 103 -8.43 -6.41 -13.26
CA THR A 103 -7.20 -5.72 -12.87
C THR A 103 -7.31 -5.06 -11.50
N VAL A 104 -8.41 -4.34 -11.24
CA VAL A 104 -8.64 -3.68 -9.94
C VAL A 104 -8.83 -4.70 -8.82
N SER A 105 -9.55 -5.79 -9.09
CA SER A 105 -9.78 -6.85 -8.10
C SER A 105 -8.49 -7.59 -7.76
N VAL A 106 -7.70 -7.97 -8.75
CA VAL A 106 -6.39 -8.63 -8.58
C VAL A 106 -5.39 -7.70 -7.89
N LYS A 107 -5.34 -6.41 -8.27
CA LYS A 107 -4.50 -5.41 -7.60
C LYS A 107 -4.89 -5.21 -6.14
N SER A 108 -6.18 -5.22 -5.84
CA SER A 108 -6.66 -5.04 -4.46
C SER A 108 -6.39 -6.27 -3.61
N THR A 109 -6.66 -7.47 -4.13
CA THR A 109 -6.41 -8.74 -3.43
C THR A 109 -4.92 -8.99 -3.22
N SER A 110 -4.08 -8.74 -4.23
CA SER A 110 -2.62 -8.81 -4.08
C SER A 110 -2.11 -7.87 -2.99
N LYS A 111 -2.63 -6.64 -2.90
CA LYS A 111 -2.27 -5.71 -1.82
C LYS A 111 -2.71 -6.20 -0.43
N ILE A 112 -3.86 -6.87 -0.33
CA ILE A 112 -4.30 -7.46 0.95
C ILE A 112 -3.38 -8.62 1.34
N ILE A 113 -3.05 -9.50 0.39
CA ILE A 113 -2.14 -10.62 0.63
C ILE A 113 -0.76 -10.12 1.04
N SER A 114 -0.23 -9.10 0.36
CA SER A 114 1.08 -8.52 0.70
C SER A 114 1.10 -7.91 2.10
N LEU A 115 0.01 -7.26 2.52
CA LEU A 115 -0.15 -6.75 3.89
C LEU A 115 -0.20 -7.89 4.92
N ILE A 116 -0.97 -8.95 4.67
CA ILE A 116 -1.05 -10.11 5.56
C ILE A 116 0.32 -10.77 5.71
N LEU A 117 1.04 -10.96 4.60
CA LEU A 117 2.39 -11.52 4.61
C LEU A 117 3.37 -10.62 5.36
N GLY A 118 3.34 -9.30 5.12
CA GLY A 118 4.19 -8.34 5.84
C GLY A 118 3.93 -8.34 7.34
N ILE A 119 2.67 -8.35 7.76
CA ILE A 119 2.27 -8.48 9.17
C ILE A 119 2.75 -9.81 9.74
N GLY A 120 2.52 -10.93 9.06
CA GLY A 120 2.94 -12.25 9.50
C GLY A 120 4.46 -12.36 9.69
N ILE A 121 5.24 -11.86 8.74
CA ILE A 121 6.71 -11.83 8.82
C ILE A 121 7.17 -10.93 9.97
N ALA A 122 6.58 -9.75 10.14
CA ALA A 122 6.93 -8.85 11.22
C ALA A 122 6.68 -9.48 12.60
N PHE A 123 5.56 -10.20 12.78
CA PHE A 123 5.29 -10.96 14.00
C PHE A 123 6.27 -12.12 14.19
N TRP A 124 6.56 -12.87 13.13
CA TRP A 124 7.45 -14.02 13.22
C TRP A 124 8.89 -13.61 13.59
N MET A 125 9.38 -12.51 13.04
CA MET A 125 10.74 -12.00 13.26
C MET A 125 10.82 -10.93 14.37
N ASN A 126 9.70 -10.60 15.04
CA ASN A 126 9.59 -9.53 16.04
C ASN A 126 10.19 -8.19 15.57
N VAL A 127 9.89 -7.80 14.32
CA VAL A 127 10.41 -6.56 13.74
C VAL A 127 9.66 -5.36 14.29
N ASP A 128 10.37 -4.45 14.97
CA ASP A 128 9.86 -3.17 15.45
C ASP A 128 10.59 -2.00 14.78
N LEU A 129 10.05 -1.53 13.66
CA LEU A 129 10.55 -0.36 12.92
C LEU A 129 10.35 0.95 13.69
N LEU A 130 9.37 1.00 14.59
CA LEU A 130 9.06 2.20 15.36
C LEU A 130 10.09 2.42 16.46
N LYS A 131 10.57 1.35 17.09
CA LYS A 131 11.70 1.41 18.02
C LYS A 131 12.94 2.04 17.37
N ILE A 132 13.27 1.61 16.15
CA ILE A 132 14.40 2.16 15.37
C ILE A 132 14.19 3.64 15.07
N TRP A 133 12.98 4.03 14.69
CA TRP A 133 12.65 5.43 14.43
C TRP A 133 12.83 6.30 15.68
N GLN A 134 12.45 5.80 16.86
CA GLN A 134 12.62 6.51 18.13
C GLN A 134 14.10 6.68 18.47
N GLU A 135 14.89 5.61 18.38
CA GLU A 135 16.33 5.63 18.62
C GLU A 135 17.06 6.56 17.64
N ALA A 136 16.68 6.55 16.36
CA ALA A 136 17.31 7.37 15.32
C ALA A 136 16.88 8.86 15.37
N SER A 137 15.63 9.14 15.73
CA SER A 137 15.13 10.53 15.86
C SER A 137 15.64 11.19 17.15
N GLY A 138 15.94 10.40 18.18
CA GLY A 138 16.30 10.88 19.52
C GLY A 138 15.32 11.92 20.03
N ASP A 139 14.06 11.74 19.66
CA ASP A 139 12.93 12.63 19.90
C ASP A 139 11.89 11.77 20.60
N THR A 140 11.77 11.94 21.92
CA THR A 140 10.82 11.24 22.80
C THR A 140 9.40 11.80 22.57
N SER A 141 9.01 11.95 21.30
CA SER A 141 7.71 12.54 20.97
C SER A 141 6.60 11.60 21.42
N LEU A 142 5.81 12.11 22.37
CA LEU A 142 4.80 11.44 23.20
C LEU A 142 3.77 10.59 22.42
N TRP A 143 3.59 10.83 21.12
CA TRP A 143 2.57 10.15 20.31
C TRP A 143 2.91 8.69 19.98
N LEU A 144 4.20 8.35 19.80
CA LEU A 144 4.63 6.95 19.58
C LEU A 144 4.80 6.17 20.89
N ASN A 145 5.07 6.85 22.00
CA ASN A 145 5.09 6.24 23.34
C ASN A 145 3.69 5.82 23.82
N GLN A 146 2.64 6.36 23.22
CA GLN A 146 1.25 6.00 23.53
C GLN A 146 0.80 4.70 22.84
N ILE A 147 1.54 4.22 21.83
CA ILE A 147 1.39 2.87 21.25
C ILE A 147 2.16 1.89 22.13
N THR A 148 1.71 1.72 23.37
CA THR A 148 2.39 0.90 24.39
C THR A 148 2.35 -0.59 24.03
N THR A 149 1.33 -1.06 23.29
CA THR A 149 1.20 -2.48 22.97
C THR A 149 2.24 -2.92 21.92
N PRO A 150 3.20 -3.80 22.26
CA PRO A 150 4.24 -4.24 21.33
C PRO A 150 3.66 -4.90 20.07
N GLY A 151 2.52 -5.59 20.18
CA GLY A 151 1.83 -6.16 19.02
C GLY A 151 1.35 -5.13 17.98
N LEU A 152 0.96 -3.92 18.41
CA LEU A 152 0.57 -2.86 17.47
C LEU A 152 1.76 -2.28 16.73
N ARG A 153 2.91 -2.13 17.41
CA ARG A 153 4.14 -1.62 16.79
C ARG A 153 4.68 -2.58 15.74
N ILE A 154 4.66 -3.87 16.05
CA ILE A 154 5.02 -4.94 15.12
C ILE A 154 4.03 -4.98 13.95
N GLY A 155 2.73 -4.84 14.22
CA GLY A 155 1.70 -4.77 13.17
C GLY A 155 1.91 -3.61 12.20
N ILE A 156 2.20 -2.40 12.69
CA ILE A 156 2.52 -1.24 11.86
C ILE A 156 3.79 -1.48 11.04
N SER A 157 4.82 -2.06 11.66
CA SER A 157 6.07 -2.42 10.99
C SER A 157 5.81 -3.40 9.83
N GLY A 158 4.97 -4.41 10.07
CA GLY A 158 4.54 -5.37 9.06
C GLY A 158 3.70 -4.77 7.94
N VAL A 159 2.86 -3.77 8.24
CA VAL A 159 2.14 -2.99 7.21
C VAL A 159 3.14 -2.24 6.32
N ILE A 160 4.15 -1.58 6.90
CA ILE A 160 5.17 -0.86 6.13
C ILE A 160 5.94 -1.84 5.23
N ILE A 161 6.33 -3.00 5.75
CA ILE A 161 7.01 -4.07 5.00
C ILE A 161 6.12 -4.60 3.87
N GLY A 162 4.85 -4.90 4.16
CA GLY A 162 3.90 -5.48 3.22
C GLY A 162 3.36 -4.52 2.15
N LEU A 163 3.52 -3.21 2.36
CA LEU A 163 3.25 -2.21 1.32
C LEU A 163 4.37 -2.11 0.27
N GLY A 164 5.52 -2.74 0.51
CA GLY A 164 6.64 -2.85 -0.42
C GLY A 164 7.74 -1.81 -0.21
N SER A 165 8.74 -1.85 -1.10
CA SER A 165 9.99 -1.11 -0.98
C SER A 165 9.82 0.42 -1.04
N ASN A 166 8.82 0.92 -1.78
CA ASN A 166 8.57 2.35 -1.96
C ASN A 166 8.19 3.11 -0.66
N PRO A 167 7.15 2.69 0.09
CA PRO A 167 6.85 3.25 1.41
C PRO A 167 8.04 3.15 2.38
N LEU A 168 8.77 2.02 2.31
CA LEU A 168 9.91 1.77 3.18
C LEU A 168 11.08 2.71 2.88
N HIS A 169 11.37 2.95 1.60
CA HIS A 169 12.35 3.94 1.17
C HIS A 169 11.97 5.36 1.61
N LYS A 170 10.69 5.74 1.50
CA LYS A 170 10.19 7.03 2.04
C LYS A 170 10.39 7.12 3.56
N PHE A 171 10.17 6.02 4.27
CA PHE A 171 10.43 5.97 5.71
C PHE A 171 11.91 6.19 6.03
N VAL A 172 12.82 5.45 5.38
CA VAL A 172 14.28 5.59 5.56
C VAL A 172 14.77 7.00 5.23
N THR A 173 14.40 7.53 4.06
CA THR A 173 14.80 8.90 3.66
C THR A 173 14.28 9.98 4.60
N THR A 174 13.14 9.76 5.27
CA THR A 174 12.63 10.68 6.28
C THR A 174 13.46 10.62 7.57
N ILE A 175 13.90 9.42 7.99
CA ILE A 175 14.86 9.26 9.09
C ILE A 175 16.16 10.01 8.77
N GLU A 176 16.72 9.77 7.59
CA GLU A 176 17.99 10.38 7.17
C GLU A 176 17.91 11.91 7.17
N LYS A 177 16.86 12.48 6.57
CA LYS A 177 16.64 13.95 6.55
C LYS A 177 16.56 14.52 7.96
N LYS A 178 15.85 13.87 8.89
CA LYS A 178 15.75 14.30 10.28
C LYS A 178 17.09 14.21 11.01
N SER A 179 17.83 13.11 10.82
CA SER A 179 19.16 12.91 11.42
C SER A 179 20.15 13.98 10.94
N LYS A 180 20.15 14.30 9.64
CA LYS A 180 20.98 15.37 9.06
C LYS A 180 20.67 16.73 9.68
N LYS A 181 19.39 17.09 9.78
CA LYS A 181 18.93 18.35 10.38
C LYS A 181 19.33 18.49 11.85
N LYS A 182 19.35 17.39 12.61
CA LYS A 182 19.80 17.37 14.01
C LYS A 182 21.31 17.60 14.14
N ARG A 183 22.11 16.97 13.26
CA ARG A 183 23.56 17.18 13.19
C ARG A 183 23.92 18.63 12.82
N GLU A 184 23.18 19.24 11.89
CA GLU A 184 23.37 20.65 11.51
C GLU A 184 23.03 21.61 12.67
N LYS A 185 21.93 21.38 13.39
CA LYS A 185 21.59 22.16 14.59
C LYS A 185 22.65 22.07 15.68
N GLN A 186 23.12 20.86 16.01
CA GLN A 186 24.16 20.66 17.02
C GLN A 186 25.51 21.27 16.62
N LYS A 187 25.79 21.38 15.31
CA LYS A 187 26.99 22.04 14.81
C LYS A 187 26.90 23.56 14.92
N ASN A 188 25.71 24.13 14.69
CA ASN A 188 25.44 25.57 14.85
C ASN A 188 25.35 26.03 16.31
N GLU A 189 25.02 25.14 17.25
CA GLU A 189 25.01 25.46 18.69
C GLU A 189 26.40 25.34 19.35
N ARG A 190 27.39 24.80 18.63
CA ARG A 190 28.77 24.59 19.13
C ARG A 190 29.83 25.48 18.46
N GLY A 191 29.44 26.27 17.45
CA GLY A 191 30.30 27.25 16.77
C GLY A 191 29.79 28.65 17.05
#